data_AF-A0A350U972-F1
#
_entry.id   AF-A0A350U972-F1
#
_cell.length_a   1.000
_cell.length_b   1.000
_cell.length_c   1.000
_cell.angle_alpha   90.00
_cell.angle_beta   90.00
_cell.angle_gamma   90.00
#
_symmetry.space_group_name_H-M   'P 1'
#
loop_
_entity.id
_entity.type
_entity.pdbx_description
1 polymer ?
#
loop_
_entity_poly.entity_id
_entity_poly.type
_entity_poly.pdbx_seq_one_letter_code
_entity_poly.pdbx_strand_id
1 'polypeptide(L)'
;MKVTDICKAEIENVTEEDCINFIYNLVVNRTFDGYQSEIQTIYGQLEKILKIKIEPAPDEWDRGYNVDYFIKIKNKYIGLQIKPAGYEYITQIINEREQQKKTHKKFTLKYGGEVFYVISITEGKNKIIHNPEVIEKIKKEIEKLKKS
;
A
#
# COMPACT_ATOMS: atom_id res chain seq x y z
N MET A 1 -48.23 6.33 6.52
CA MET A 1 -47.11 7.20 6.93
C MET A 1 -46.21 7.38 5.72
N LYS A 2 -46.01 8.60 5.21
CA LYS A 2 -45.16 8.85 4.03
C LYS A 2 -43.74 9.16 4.51
N VAL A 3 -42.73 8.61 3.83
CA VAL A 3 -41.30 8.74 4.14
C VAL A 3 -40.87 10.21 4.28
N THR A 4 -41.52 11.11 3.55
CA THR A 4 -41.26 12.56 3.55
C THR A 4 -41.55 13.26 4.86
N ASP A 5 -42.53 12.78 5.64
CA ASP A 5 -42.93 13.43 6.90
C ASP A 5 -41.97 13.06 8.04
N ILE A 6 -41.38 11.87 7.97
CA ILE A 6 -40.39 11.36 8.94
C ILE A 6 -39.07 12.15 8.78
N CYS A 7 -38.60 12.35 7.54
CA CYS A 7 -37.37 13.12 7.29
C CYS A 7 -37.47 14.58 7.76
N LYS A 8 -38.65 15.23 7.68
CA LYS A 8 -38.81 16.60 8.17
C LYS A 8 -38.70 16.69 9.69
N ALA A 9 -39.34 15.78 10.40
CA ALA A 9 -39.28 15.73 11.86
C ALA A 9 -37.87 15.40 12.37
N GLU A 10 -37.09 14.59 11.65
CA GLU A 10 -35.70 14.30 12.00
C GLU A 10 -34.76 15.50 11.77
N ILE A 11 -34.97 16.29 10.71
CA ILE A 11 -34.16 17.47 10.40
C ILE A 11 -34.44 18.63 11.38
N GLU A 12 -35.70 18.81 11.79
CA GLU A 12 -36.10 19.87 12.72
C GLU A 12 -35.59 19.64 14.15
N ASN A 13 -35.21 18.40 14.50
CA ASN A 13 -34.68 18.04 15.81
C ASN A 13 -33.13 17.98 15.85
N VAL A 14 -32.44 18.35 14.77
CA VAL A 14 -30.98 18.41 14.75
C VAL A 14 -30.52 19.54 15.67
N THR A 15 -29.72 19.20 16.68
CA THR A 15 -29.16 20.17 17.61
C THR A 15 -27.82 20.71 17.11
N GLU A 16 -27.37 21.84 17.67
CA GLU A 16 -26.03 22.36 17.41
C GLU A 16 -24.94 21.33 17.77
N GLU A 17 -25.15 20.55 18.83
CA GLU A 17 -24.25 19.48 19.25
C GLU A 17 -24.18 18.35 18.21
N ASP A 18 -25.29 18.00 17.56
CA ASP A 18 -25.31 17.04 16.46
C ASP A 18 -24.51 17.55 15.25
N CYS A 19 -24.59 18.85 14.94
CA CYS A 19 -23.78 19.47 13.90
C CYS A 19 -22.29 19.45 14.24
N ILE A 20 -21.92 19.78 15.48
CA ILE A 20 -20.53 19.74 15.95
C ILE A 20 -19.99 18.30 15.89
N ASN A 21 -20.75 17.33 16.40
CA ASN A 21 -20.40 15.92 16.38
C ASN A 21 -20.29 15.39 14.95
N PHE A 22 -21.15 15.81 14.05
CA PHE A 22 -21.07 15.44 12.64
C PHE A 22 -19.79 15.96 12.00
N ILE A 23 -19.44 17.24 12.19
CA ILE A 23 -18.20 17.81 11.65
C ILE A 23 -16.97 17.14 12.28
N TYR A 24 -16.98 16.92 13.59
CA TYR A 24 -15.88 16.24 14.29
C TYR A 24 -15.67 14.81 13.76
N ASN A 25 -16.75 14.04 13.60
CA ASN A 25 -16.67 12.69 13.03
C ASN A 25 -16.25 12.70 11.55
N LEU A 26 -16.79 13.63 10.76
CA LEU A 26 -16.52 13.73 9.33
C LEU A 26 -15.09 14.14 9.03
N VAL A 27 -14.53 15.04 9.85
CA VAL A 27 -13.20 15.62 9.61
C VAL A 27 -12.16 14.94 10.48
N VAL A 28 -12.31 14.97 11.80
CA VAL A 28 -11.26 14.49 12.71
C VAL A 28 -11.17 12.97 12.69
N ASN A 29 -12.29 12.26 12.88
CA ASN A 29 -12.24 10.79 12.92
C ASN A 29 -11.91 10.20 11.55
N ARG A 30 -12.50 10.68 10.44
CA ARG A 30 -12.11 10.20 9.10
C ARG A 30 -10.67 10.56 8.72
N THR A 31 -10.16 11.74 9.11
CA THR A 31 -8.75 12.09 8.82
C THR A 31 -7.82 11.26 9.67
N PHE A 32 -8.16 11.02 10.95
CA PHE A 32 -7.39 10.15 11.83
C PHE A 32 -7.41 8.69 11.36
N ASP A 33 -8.59 8.14 11.06
CA ASP A 33 -8.75 6.78 10.53
C ASP A 33 -8.07 6.63 9.17
N GLY A 34 -8.15 7.66 8.31
CA GLY A 34 -7.42 7.73 7.05
C GLY A 34 -5.90 7.68 7.27
N TYR A 35 -5.37 8.53 8.14
CA TYR A 35 -3.94 8.57 8.50
C TYR A 35 -3.47 7.27 9.18
N GLN A 36 -4.28 6.69 10.07
CA GLN A 36 -4.01 5.39 10.68
C GLN A 36 -4.02 4.29 9.62
N SER A 37 -4.96 4.33 8.67
CA SER A 37 -5.02 3.37 7.56
C SER A 37 -3.82 3.49 6.63
N GLU A 38 -3.34 4.71 6.35
CA GLU A 38 -2.10 4.99 5.60
C GLU A 38 -0.87 4.44 6.32
N ILE A 39 -0.75 4.67 7.64
CA ILE A 39 0.29 4.08 8.47
C ILE A 39 0.22 2.53 8.46
N GLN A 40 -0.99 1.98 8.44
CA GLN A 40 -1.24 0.54 8.43
C GLN A 40 -1.14 -0.07 7.02
N THR A 41 -0.93 0.73 5.98
CA THR A 41 -0.60 0.18 4.67
C THR A 41 0.73 -0.58 4.73
N ILE A 42 0.88 -1.51 3.80
CA ILE A 42 2.07 -2.33 3.71
C ILE A 42 3.31 -1.49 3.39
N TYR A 43 3.17 -0.46 2.53
CA TYR A 43 4.29 0.45 2.26
C TYR A 43 4.61 1.31 3.50
N GLY A 44 3.61 1.80 4.25
CA GLY A 44 3.84 2.55 5.48
C GLY A 44 4.58 1.73 6.54
N GLN A 45 4.23 0.45 6.69
CA GLN A 45 4.97 -0.49 7.54
C GLN A 45 6.41 -0.70 7.06
N LEU A 46 6.61 -0.94 5.76
CA LEU A 46 7.95 -1.11 5.18
C LEU A 46 8.81 0.14 5.38
N GLU A 47 8.28 1.34 5.14
CA GLU A 47 8.98 2.60 5.33
C GLU A 47 9.44 2.78 6.78
N LYS A 48 8.57 2.47 7.76
CA LYS A 48 8.92 2.49 9.19
C LYS A 48 10.02 1.49 9.55
N ILE A 49 9.94 0.26 9.04
CA ILE A 49 10.89 -0.82 9.35
C ILE A 49 12.25 -0.57 8.69
N LEU A 50 12.25 -0.13 7.44
CA LEU A 50 13.46 0.11 6.65
C LEU A 50 14.10 1.47 6.95
N LYS A 51 13.33 2.41 7.54
CA LYS A 51 13.73 3.80 7.80
C LYS A 51 14.22 4.52 6.54
N ILE A 52 13.58 4.21 5.41
CA ILE A 52 13.85 4.80 4.09
C ILE A 52 12.53 5.10 3.42
N LYS A 53 12.44 6.29 2.81
CA LYS A 53 11.27 6.74 2.06
C LYS A 53 10.93 5.77 0.94
N ILE A 54 9.65 5.40 0.84
CA ILE A 54 9.06 4.62 -0.24
C ILE A 54 8.15 5.54 -1.06
N GLU A 55 8.26 5.47 -2.37
CA GLU A 55 7.50 6.34 -3.28
C GLU A 55 6.60 5.48 -4.20
N PRO A 56 5.39 5.95 -4.53
CA PRO A 56 4.54 5.27 -5.51
C PRO A 56 5.22 5.29 -6.88
N ALA A 57 5.15 4.18 -7.60
CA ALA A 57 5.74 4.07 -8.92
C ALA A 57 4.92 4.87 -9.95
N PRO A 58 5.58 5.43 -11.00
CA PRO A 58 4.86 6.02 -12.12
C PRO A 58 4.10 4.94 -12.91
N ASP A 59 3.03 5.31 -13.59
CA ASP A 59 2.18 4.42 -14.40
C ASP A 59 2.97 3.52 -15.37
N GLU A 60 4.04 4.03 -15.95
CA GLU A 60 4.90 3.27 -16.86
C GLU A 60 5.57 2.07 -16.17
N TRP A 61 5.88 2.20 -14.89
CA TRP A 61 6.53 1.14 -14.12
C TRP A 61 5.53 0.11 -13.62
N ASP A 62 4.35 0.54 -13.22
CA ASP A 62 3.24 -0.36 -12.90
C ASP A 62 2.90 -1.25 -14.11
N ARG A 63 2.62 -0.63 -15.26
CA ARG A 63 2.21 -1.36 -16.48
C ARG A 63 3.36 -2.12 -17.15
N GLY A 64 4.58 -1.58 -17.10
CA GLY A 64 5.73 -2.14 -17.80
C GLY A 64 6.53 -3.16 -16.99
N TYR A 65 6.55 -3.01 -15.67
CA TYR A 65 7.39 -3.79 -14.77
C TYR A 65 6.64 -4.45 -13.61
N ASN A 66 5.34 -4.19 -13.44
CA ASN A 66 4.55 -4.65 -12.31
C ASN A 66 5.15 -4.16 -10.98
N VAL A 67 5.52 -2.89 -10.92
CA VAL A 67 6.10 -2.23 -9.75
C VAL A 67 5.10 -1.21 -9.24
N ASP A 68 4.57 -1.42 -8.03
CA ASP A 68 3.58 -0.54 -7.39
C ASP A 68 4.27 0.63 -6.67
N TYR A 69 5.40 0.34 -6.01
CA TYR A 69 6.19 1.31 -5.25
C TYR A 69 7.68 1.10 -5.52
N PHE A 70 8.50 2.10 -5.19
CA PHE A 70 9.95 1.96 -5.29
C PHE A 70 10.69 2.63 -4.13
N ILE A 71 11.94 2.20 -3.96
CA ILE A 71 12.93 2.81 -3.08
C ILE A 71 14.08 3.33 -3.93
N LYS A 72 14.41 4.61 -3.76
CA LYS A 72 15.55 5.24 -4.45
C LYS A 72 16.82 5.14 -3.61
N ILE A 73 17.87 4.55 -4.17
CA ILE A 73 19.21 4.46 -3.57
C ILE A 73 20.22 5.09 -4.53
N LYS A 74 20.68 6.31 -4.23
CA LYS A 74 21.50 7.13 -5.13
C LYS A 74 20.80 7.29 -6.50
N ASN A 75 21.37 6.69 -7.55
CA ASN A 75 20.87 6.73 -8.93
C ASN A 75 20.19 5.40 -9.34
N LYS A 76 19.98 4.48 -8.40
CA LYS A 76 19.37 3.17 -8.61
C LYS A 76 18.04 3.06 -7.89
N TYR A 77 17.21 2.12 -8.34
CA TYR A 77 15.85 1.94 -7.83
C TYR A 77 15.59 0.48 -7.51
N ILE A 78 15.01 0.23 -6.35
CA ILE A 78 14.46 -1.07 -5.94
C ILE A 78 12.95 -1.00 -6.16
N GLY A 79 12.38 -1.97 -6.85
CA GLY A 79 10.94 -2.07 -7.05
C GLY A 79 10.26 -2.89 -5.96
N LEU A 80 9.03 -2.53 -5.63
CA LEU A 80 8.17 -3.27 -4.70
C LEU A 80 6.84 -3.56 -5.39
N GLN A 81 6.46 -4.83 -5.39
CA GLN A 81 5.16 -5.29 -5.87
C GLN A 81 4.37 -5.84 -4.69
N ILE A 82 3.24 -5.23 -4.36
CA ILE A 82 2.40 -5.60 -3.22
C ILE A 82 1.23 -6.44 -3.73
N LYS A 83 1.11 -7.67 -3.26
CA LYS A 83 -0.04 -8.55 -3.57
C LYS A 83 -0.74 -9.01 -2.30
N PRO A 84 -2.08 -8.95 -2.21
CA PRO A 84 -2.78 -9.58 -1.11
C PRO A 84 -2.66 -11.11 -1.18
N ALA A 85 -2.66 -11.77 -0.03
CA ALA A 85 -2.73 -13.22 0.03
C ALA A 85 -4.17 -13.67 -0.16
N GLY A 86 -4.37 -14.62 -1.06
CA GLY A 86 -5.63 -15.29 -1.34
C GLY A 86 -5.42 -16.37 -2.39
N TYR A 87 -6.27 -17.40 -2.40
CA TYR A 87 -6.15 -18.52 -3.34
C TYR A 87 -6.11 -18.05 -4.81
N GLU A 88 -6.94 -17.06 -5.15
CA GLU A 88 -6.98 -16.43 -6.48
C GLU A 88 -5.63 -15.79 -6.86
N TYR A 89 -4.99 -15.11 -5.92
CA TYR A 89 -3.69 -14.48 -6.12
C TYR A 89 -2.56 -15.51 -6.26
N ILE A 90 -2.64 -16.66 -5.58
CA ILE A 90 -1.66 -17.75 -5.72
C ILE A 90 -1.69 -18.29 -7.16
N THR A 91 -2.88 -18.58 -7.70
CA THR A 91 -3.02 -19.03 -9.09
C THR A 91 -2.51 -17.97 -10.07
N GLN A 92 -2.82 -16.69 -9.83
CA GLN A 92 -2.31 -15.60 -10.66
C GLN A 92 -0.78 -15.48 -10.59
N ILE A 93 -0.18 -15.56 -9.40
CA ILE A 93 1.28 -15.54 -9.21
C ILE A 93 1.93 -16.71 -9.96
N ILE A 94 1.34 -17.90 -9.91
CA ILE A 94 1.85 -19.08 -10.62
C ILE A 94 1.78 -18.87 -12.14
N ASN A 95 0.64 -18.40 -12.65
CA ASN A 95 0.41 -18.21 -14.08
C ASN A 95 1.26 -17.08 -14.68
N GLU A 96 1.44 -15.98 -13.94
CA GLU A 96 2.19 -14.81 -14.39
C GLU A 96 3.71 -14.95 -14.18
N ARG A 97 4.15 -15.96 -13.41
CA ARG A 97 5.52 -16.07 -12.88
C ARG A 97 6.61 -15.84 -13.93
N GLU A 98 6.48 -16.44 -15.11
CA GLU A 98 7.49 -16.32 -16.16
C GLU A 98 7.49 -14.94 -16.82
N GLN A 99 6.32 -14.33 -17.00
CA GLN A 99 6.24 -12.98 -17.53
C GLN A 99 6.77 -11.96 -16.51
N GLN A 100 6.41 -12.13 -15.25
CA GLN A 100 6.86 -11.29 -14.14
C GLN A 100 8.38 -11.37 -13.95
N LYS A 101 8.98 -12.57 -14.03
CA LYS A 101 10.45 -12.70 -14.04
C LYS A 101 11.09 -11.90 -15.19
N LYS A 102 10.50 -11.92 -16.39
CA LYS A 102 11.01 -11.17 -17.54
C LYS A 102 10.89 -9.66 -17.31
N THR A 103 9.76 -9.17 -16.79
CA THR A 103 9.56 -7.73 -16.55
C THR A 103 10.45 -7.24 -15.41
N HIS A 104 10.55 -7.98 -14.30
CA HIS A 104 11.45 -7.67 -13.20
C HIS A 104 12.92 -7.66 -13.64
N LYS A 105 13.35 -8.63 -14.47
CA LYS A 105 14.70 -8.62 -15.04
C LYS A 105 14.96 -7.38 -15.89
N LYS A 106 13.98 -6.94 -16.70
CA LYS A 106 14.10 -5.69 -17.48
C LYS A 106 14.20 -4.47 -16.55
N PHE A 107 13.43 -4.42 -15.47
CA PHE A 107 13.52 -3.37 -14.47
C PHE A 107 14.93 -3.31 -13.87
N THR A 108 15.45 -4.44 -13.40
CA THR A 108 16.79 -4.51 -12.79
C THR A 108 17.90 -4.14 -13.78
N LEU A 109 17.81 -4.56 -15.03
CA LEU A 109 18.76 -4.15 -16.07
C LEU A 109 18.74 -2.64 -16.34
N LYS A 110 17.56 -2.01 -16.27
CA LYS A 110 17.39 -0.58 -16.57
C LYS A 110 17.70 0.32 -15.37
N TYR A 111 17.30 -0.07 -14.17
CA TYR A 111 17.30 0.77 -12.97
C TYR A 111 18.25 0.27 -11.86
N GLY A 112 18.87 -0.89 -12.05
CA GLY A 112 19.98 -1.38 -11.25
C GLY A 112 19.61 -2.14 -9.97
N GLY A 113 18.40 -2.00 -9.44
CA GLY A 113 17.94 -2.74 -8.26
C GLY A 113 16.93 -3.85 -8.59
N GLU A 114 16.78 -4.78 -7.66
CA GLU A 114 15.82 -5.89 -7.77
C GLU A 114 14.38 -5.42 -7.50
N VAL A 115 13.41 -6.26 -7.89
CA VAL A 115 11.99 -6.07 -7.58
C VAL A 115 11.55 -7.15 -6.58
N PHE A 116 10.88 -6.75 -5.51
CA PHE A 116 10.47 -7.64 -4.43
C PHE A 116 8.96 -7.79 -4.32
N TYR A 117 8.49 -9.03 -4.14
CA TYR A 117 7.09 -9.32 -3.82
C TYR A 117 6.84 -9.19 -2.34
N VAL A 118 5.88 -8.35 -1.98
CA VAL A 118 5.40 -8.19 -0.62
C VAL A 118 3.98 -8.72 -0.55
N ILE A 119 3.82 -9.84 0.13
CA ILE A 119 2.54 -10.50 0.33
C ILE A 119 1.88 -9.87 1.55
N SER A 120 0.64 -9.43 1.41
CA SER A 120 -0.13 -8.83 2.51
C SER A 120 -1.35 -9.67 2.88
N ILE A 121 -1.55 -9.98 4.16
CA ILE A 121 -2.81 -10.55 4.65
C ILE A 121 -3.58 -9.48 5.42
N THR A 122 -4.91 -9.57 5.39
CA THR A 122 -5.76 -8.77 6.29
C THR A 122 -5.98 -9.56 7.57
N GLU A 123 -5.53 -9.01 8.70
CA GLU A 123 -5.76 -9.55 10.04
C GLU A 123 -6.62 -8.56 10.83
N GLY A 124 -7.89 -8.92 11.06
CA GLY A 124 -8.88 -8.02 11.63
C GLY A 124 -9.10 -6.78 10.75
N LYS A 125 -8.74 -5.60 11.27
CA LYS A 125 -8.83 -4.32 10.54
C LYS A 125 -7.52 -3.92 9.84
N ASN A 126 -6.42 -4.62 10.12
CA ASN A 126 -5.08 -4.21 9.69
C ASN A 126 -4.59 -5.07 8.52
N LYS A 127 -3.78 -4.48 7.63
CA LYS A 127 -2.96 -5.28 6.71
C LYS A 127 -1.63 -5.58 7.37
N ILE A 128 -1.10 -6.78 7.20
CA ILE A 128 0.22 -7.17 7.70
C ILE A 128 1.03 -7.89 6.61
N ILE A 129 2.35 -7.77 6.69
CA ILE A 129 3.27 -8.42 5.75
C ILE A 129 3.34 -9.92 6.11
N HIS A 130 2.90 -10.77 5.18
CA HIS A 130 2.81 -12.21 5.38
C HIS A 130 4.15 -12.93 5.12
N ASN A 131 5.02 -12.36 4.30
CA ASN A 131 6.33 -12.92 3.96
C ASN A 131 7.47 -12.06 4.56
N PRO A 132 7.65 -12.06 5.89
CA PRO A 132 8.57 -11.15 6.58
C PRO A 132 10.02 -11.30 6.13
N GLU A 133 10.41 -12.43 5.54
CA GLU A 133 11.76 -12.63 4.99
C GLU A 133 12.08 -11.69 3.83
N VAL A 134 11.06 -11.11 3.17
CA VAL A 134 11.26 -10.09 2.13
C VAL A 134 11.94 -8.84 2.68
N ILE A 135 11.66 -8.48 3.93
CA ILE A 135 12.22 -7.28 4.56
C ILE A 135 13.75 -7.40 4.63
N GLU A 136 14.26 -8.56 5.05
CA GLU A 136 15.69 -8.80 5.13
C GLU A 136 16.35 -8.84 3.74
N LYS A 137 15.65 -9.34 2.72
CA LYS A 137 16.14 -9.28 1.33
C LYS A 137 16.23 -7.84 0.82
N ILE A 138 15.21 -7.03 1.08
CA ILE A 138 15.20 -5.60 0.72
C ILE A 138 16.35 -4.86 1.43
N LYS A 139 16.55 -5.09 2.74
CA LYS A 139 17.68 -4.51 3.49
C LYS A 139 19.03 -4.87 2.87
N LYS A 140 19.24 -6.15 2.53
CA LYS A 140 20.49 -6.59 1.88
C LYS A 140 20.70 -5.91 0.54
N GLU A 141 19.65 -5.76 -0.26
CA GLU A 141 19.75 -5.07 -1.54
C GLU A 141 20.05 -3.59 -1.37
N ILE A 142 19.40 -2.91 -0.41
CA ILE A 142 19.72 -1.53 -0.05
C ILE A 142 21.22 -1.38 0.28
N GLU A 143 21.75 -2.25 1.14
CA GLU A 143 23.17 -2.20 1.53
C GLU A 143 24.11 -2.50 0.36
N LYS A 144 23.75 -3.44 -0.52
CA LYS A 144 24.48 -3.72 -1.77
C LYS A 144 24.51 -2.49 -2.68
N LEU A 145 23.37 -1.83 -2.88
CA LEU A 145 23.26 -0.66 -3.75
C LEU A 145 23.93 0.60 -3.16
N LYS A 146 24.00 0.72 -1.82
CA LYS A 146 24.77 1.81 -1.16
C LYS A 146 26.28 1.67 -1.37
N LYS A 147 26.81 0.44 -1.44
CA LYS A 147 28.23 0.15 -1.65
C LYS A 147 28.67 0.21 -3.12
N SER A 148 27.72 0.07 -4.04
CA SER A 148 27.91 0.26 -5.48
C SER A 148 27.94 1.74 -5.86
#